data_AF-A0A447URL2-F1
#
_entry.id   AF-A0A447URL2-F1
#
_cell.length_a   1.000
_cell.length_b   1.000
_cell.length_c   1.000
_cell.angle_alpha   90.00
_cell.angle_beta   90.00
_cell.angle_gamma   90.00
#
_symmetry.space_group_name_H-M   'P 1'
#
loop_
_entity.id
_entity.type
_entity.pdbx_description
1 polymer ?
#
loop_
_entity_poly.entity_id
_entity_poly.type
_entity_poly.pdbx_seq_one_letter_code
_entity_poly.pdbx_strand_id
1 'polypeptide(L)' 'MVRDMKHTVEVMIPEAEIKARIAELGRQITERYKDSGSDMVLVGLLRGSFMFMADLCPRGTGVS' A
#
# COMPACT_ATOMS: atom_id res chain seq x y z
N MET A 1 28.82 -8.24 19.02
CA MET A 1 28.19 -7.73 20.26
C MET A 1 27.49 -6.42 19.91
N VAL A 2 26.24 -6.48 19.46
CA VAL A 2 25.46 -5.29 19.04
C VAL A 2 24.67 -4.80 20.27
N ARG A 3 24.83 -3.52 20.64
CA ARG A 3 24.11 -2.90 21.75
C ARG A 3 22.72 -2.48 21.26
N ASP A 4 21.68 -3.01 21.88
CA ASP A 4 20.29 -2.58 21.67
C ASP A 4 20.13 -1.19 22.32
N MET A 5 19.96 -0.15 21.51
CA MET A 5 19.79 1.22 21.96
C MET A 5 18.30 1.47 22.23
N LYS A 6 17.95 2.02 23.39
CA LYS A 6 16.55 2.29 23.75
C LYS A 6 15.97 3.38 22.82
N HIS A 7 15.14 2.99 21.87
CA HIS A 7 14.38 3.90 21.02
C HIS A 7 12.91 3.92 21.45
N THR A 8 12.35 5.12 21.63
CA THR A 8 10.91 5.32 21.83
C THR A 8 10.26 5.42 20.46
N VAL A 9 9.22 4.61 20.22
CA VAL A 9 8.43 4.66 18.98
C VAL A 9 7.21 5.54 19.26
N GLU A 10 7.10 6.65 18.55
CA GLU A 10 5.95 7.56 18.60
C GLU A 10 5.14 7.43 17.31
N VAL A 11 3.82 7.60 17.42
CA VAL A 11 2.94 7.56 16.25
C VAL A 11 3.17 8.82 15.43
N MET A 12 3.84 8.67 14.29
CA MET A 12 4.06 9.78 13.35
C MET A 12 2.84 10.01 12.44
N ILE A 13 2.18 8.92 12.02
CA ILE A 13 1.01 8.97 11.14
C ILE A 13 -0.03 7.97 11.68
N PRO A 14 -1.27 8.40 11.98
CA PRO A 14 -2.33 7.51 12.40
C PRO A 14 -2.71 6.51 11.29
N GLU A 15 -3.08 5.29 11.68
CA GLU A 15 -3.52 4.23 10.76
C GLU A 15 -4.68 4.67 9.86
N ALA A 16 -5.63 5.45 10.40
CA ALA A 16 -6.78 5.94 9.65
C ALA A 16 -6.38 6.87 8.50
N GLU A 17 -5.35 7.70 8.69
CA GLU A 17 -4.85 8.61 7.66
C GLU A 17 -4.13 7.83 6.56
N ILE A 18 -3.33 6.83 6.92
CA ILE A 18 -2.67 5.91 5.98
C ILE A 18 -3.74 5.20 5.13
N LYS A 19 -4.77 4.63 5.75
CA LYS A 19 -5.87 3.95 5.05
C LYS A 19 -6.63 4.87 4.11
N ALA A 20 -6.96 6.08 4.56
CA ALA A 20 -7.64 7.07 3.71
C ALA A 20 -6.78 7.45 2.50
N ARG A 21 -5.47 7.63 2.70
CA ARG A 21 -4.55 7.97 1.61
C ARG A 21 -4.39 6.83 0.61
N ILE A 22 -4.30 5.59 1.09
CA ILE A 22 -4.21 4.40 0.24
C ILE A 22 -5.48 4.22 -0.60
N ALA A 23 -6.67 4.40 0.00
CA ALA A 23 -7.94 4.31 -0.74
C ALA A 23 -8.02 5.34 -1.88
N GLU A 24 -7.59 6.58 -1.62
CA GLU A 24 -7.57 7.63 -2.64
C GLU A 24 -6.54 7.32 -3.75
N LEU A 25 -5.36 6.81 -3.40
CA LEU A 25 -4.37 6.35 -4.39
C LEU A 25 -4.90 5.20 -5.25
N GLY A 26 -5.58 4.23 -4.63
CA GLY A 26 -6.24 3.13 -5.34
C GLY A 26 -7.23 3.65 -6.38
N ARG A 27 -8.09 4.60 -6.00
CA ARG A 27 -9.04 5.24 -6.93
C ARG A 27 -8.34 5.94 -8.09
N GLN A 28 -7.26 6.68 -7.83
CA GLN A 28 -6.49 7.37 -8.89
C GLN A 28 -5.84 6.39 -9.86
N ILE A 29 -5.32 5.26 -9.36
CA ILE A 29 -4.77 4.19 -10.19
C ILE A 29 -5.89 3.56 -11.02
N THR A 30 -7.02 3.20 -10.41
CA THR A 30 -8.18 2.64 -11.12
C THR A 30 -8.66 3.58 -12.22
N GLU A 31 -8.87 4.86 -11.94
CA GLU A 31 -9.31 5.84 -12.95
C GLU A 31 -8.31 6.02 -14.09
N ARG A 32 -7.00 5.93 -13.80
CA ARG A 32 -5.95 6.08 -14.82
C ARG A 32 -5.82 4.85 -15.71
N TYR A 33 -6.06 3.66 -15.18
CA TYR A 33 -5.85 2.39 -15.88
C TYR A 33 -7.14 1.72 -16.35
N LYS A 34 -8.34 2.25 -16.01
CA LYS A 34 -9.64 1.69 -16.44
C LYS A 34 -9.80 1.53 -17.96
N ASP A 35 -9.21 2.44 -18.72
CA ASP A 35 -9.30 2.47 -20.19
C ASP A 35 -8.13 1.72 -20.86
N SER A 36 -7.20 1.19 -20.05
CA SER A 36 -6.13 0.33 -20.52
C SER A 36 -6.69 -1.09 -20.59
N GLY A 37 -7.13 -1.53 -21.77
CA GLY A 37 -7.60 -2.91 -22.02
C GLY A 37 -6.50 -3.98 -21.92
N SER A 38 -5.46 -3.73 -21.11
CA SER A 38 -4.27 -4.55 -20.93
C SER A 38 -4.16 -5.00 -19.47
N ASP A 39 -3.55 -6.15 -19.23
CA ASP A 39 -3.34 -6.67 -17.89
C ASP A 39 -2.53 -5.69 -17.02
N MET A 40 -3.09 -5.32 -15.86
CA MET A 40 -2.42 -4.44 -14.89
C MET A 40 -1.48 -5.28 -14.02
N VAL A 41 -0.18 -4.96 -14.04
CA VAL A 41 0.83 -5.61 -13.20
C VAL A 41 1.31 -4.65 -12.11
N LEU A 42 1.11 -5.03 -10.85
CA LEU A 42 1.67 -4.32 -9.69
C LEU A 42 2.97 -5.01 -9.24
N VAL A 43 4.08 -4.28 -9.26
CA VAL A 43 5.40 -4.80 -8.85
C VAL A 43 5.80 -4.18 -7.51
N GLY A 44 5.80 -4.99 -6.45
CA GLY A 44 6.27 -4.59 -5.12
C GLY A 44 7.72 -4.98 -4.88
N LEU A 45 8.55 -4.01 -4.51
CA LEU A 45 9.94 -4.25 -4.11
C LEU A 45 10.03 -4.53 -2.60
N LEU A 46 10.44 -5.74 -2.22
CA LEU A 46 10.54 -6.19 -0.83
C LEU A 46 11.67 -5.45 -0.06
N ARG A 47 11.66 -5.39 1.29
CA ARG A 47 10.82 -6.10 2.30
C ARG A 47 9.73 -5.26 2.99
N GLY A 48 9.66 -3.96 2.71
CA GLY A 48 8.71 -3.03 3.35
C GLY A 48 7.41 -2.78 2.59
N SER A 49 7.39 -3.08 1.29
CA SER A 49 6.21 -2.82 0.43
C SER A 49 5.06 -3.81 0.64
N PHE A 50 5.28 -4.92 1.34
CA PHE A 50 4.27 -5.96 1.51
C PHE A 50 3.01 -5.45 2.22
N MET A 51 3.18 -4.69 3.31
CA MET A 51 2.04 -4.12 4.04
C MET A 51 1.27 -3.12 3.16
N PHE A 52 1.99 -2.26 2.44
CA PHE A 52 1.40 -1.28 1.54
C PHE A 52 0.64 -1.92 0.38
N MET A 53 1.17 -2.99 -0.23
CA MET A 53 0.48 -3.71 -1.31
C MET A 53 -0.81 -4.39 -0.84
N ALA A 54 -0.81 -4.96 0.38
CA ALA A 54 -1.98 -5.60 0.95
C ALA A 54 -3.13 -4.59 1.16
N ASP A 55 -2.80 -3.36 1.58
CA ASP A 55 -3.78 -2.30 1.76
C ASP A 55 -4.19 -1.62 0.44
N LEU A 56 -3.27 -1.55 -0.54
CA LEU A 56 -3.54 -0.94 -1.85
C LEU A 56 -4.44 -1.81 -2.73
N CYS A 57 -4.37 -3.14 -2.60
CA CYS A 57 -5.24 -4.05 -3.32
C CYS A 57 -6.62 -4.10 -2.65
N PRO A 58 -7.69 -3.55 -3.27
CA PRO A 58 -9.01 -3.65 -2.70
C PRO A 58 -9.42 -5.13 -2.70
N ARG A 59 -10.04 -5.62 -1.62
CA ARG A 59 -10.64 -6.98 -1.54
C ARG A 59 -11.69 -7.28 -2.64
N GLY A 60 -11.95 -6.34 -3.56
CA GLY A 60 -12.93 -6.43 -4.64
C GLY A 60 -12.36 -6.60 -6.05
N THR A 61 -11.04 -6.53 -6.28
CA THR A 61 -10.47 -6.95 -7.57
C THR A 61 -10.00 -8.39 -7.46
N GLY A 62 -10.99 -9.28 -7.25
CA GLY A 62 -10.83 -10.67 -7.59
C GLY A 62 -10.55 -10.73 -9.09
N VAL A 63 -9.44 -11.35 -9.44
CA VAL A 63 -9.19 -11.91 -10.75
C VAL A 63 -10.43 -12.74 -11.09
N SER A 64 -11.20 -12.30 -12.08
CA SER A 64 -12.22 -13.13 -12.72
C SER A 64 -11.88 -13.27 -14.18
#